data_AF-A0AAW9JL40-F1
#
_entry.id   AF-A0AAW9JL40-F1
#
_cell.length_a   1.000
_cell.length_b   1.000
_cell.length_c   1.000
_cell.angle_alpha   90.00
_cell.angle_beta   90.00
_cell.angle_gamma   90.00
#
_symmetry.space_group_name_H-M   'P 1'
#
loop_
_entity.id
_entity.type
_entity.pdbx_description
1 polymer ?
#
loop_
_entity_poly.entity_id
_entity_poly.type
_entity_poly.pdbx_seq_one_letter_code
_entity_poly.pdbx_strand_id
1 'polypeptide(L)'
;MKKWELARYLIDAKKCVDSIMFIKNNQSKLNINFREKITGKRDKFYINSCVILDECFKNKKKLCTEDKIAKALYYERDKNTAHKDSNYIPKKYSSVGELEKDLKKQIRHVKKICKDKLPDVITLDFVPYDFELFRLIKGLNKRNENELKESRYELYSEMTSKNISESVEYVKSQSSQLKEEYSVISDTEDIRLMSDEDKRNGVVVFQGGLNDYEDIQMRQDQVIILNALHDTDIWPRFNKEVKRKIDEMRKSGLFDEFNRPQEITVLHNPDFIKNILLKDIEATVKNQK
;
A
#
# COMPACT_ATOMS: atom_id res chain seq x y z
N MET A 1 -11.86 -16.05 -10.76
CA MET A 1 -11.73 -14.59 -10.66
C MET A 1 -10.99 -14.01 -11.86
N LYS A 2 -11.24 -12.76 -12.26
CA LYS A 2 -10.41 -12.04 -13.26
C LYS A 2 -9.01 -11.76 -12.68
N LYS A 3 -8.01 -11.52 -13.55
CA LYS A 3 -6.60 -11.32 -13.15
C LYS A 3 -6.44 -10.23 -12.07
N TRP A 4 -7.07 -9.07 -12.26
CA TRP A 4 -6.96 -7.93 -11.34
C TRP A 4 -7.75 -8.11 -10.04
N GLU A 5 -8.87 -8.84 -10.06
CA GLU A 5 -9.55 -9.25 -8.83
C GLU A 5 -8.67 -10.19 -8.00
N LEU A 6 -7.96 -11.12 -8.65
CA LEU A 6 -7.04 -12.03 -7.97
C LEU A 6 -5.80 -11.29 -7.44
N ALA A 7 -5.32 -10.29 -8.18
CA ALA A 7 -4.22 -9.43 -7.78
C ALA A 7 -4.49 -8.67 -6.48
N ARG A 8 -5.74 -8.29 -6.21
CA ARG A 8 -6.14 -7.68 -4.95
C ARG A 8 -5.68 -8.52 -3.75
N TYR A 9 -6.00 -9.82 -3.74
CA TYR A 9 -5.62 -10.70 -2.63
C TYR A 9 -4.09 -10.80 -2.49
N LEU A 10 -3.34 -10.75 -3.60
CA LEU A 10 -1.88 -10.73 -3.56
C LEU A 10 -1.35 -9.47 -2.86
N ILE A 11 -1.92 -8.31 -3.19
CA ILE A 11 -1.52 -7.02 -2.61
C ILE A 11 -1.98 -6.88 -1.17
N ASP A 12 -3.17 -7.36 -0.82
CA ASP A 12 -3.65 -7.39 0.56
C ASP A 12 -2.79 -8.30 1.45
N ALA A 13 -2.37 -9.46 0.94
CA ALA A 13 -1.39 -10.31 1.62
C ALA A 13 -0.05 -9.58 1.78
N LYS A 14 0.45 -8.92 0.73
CA LYS A 14 1.68 -8.11 0.80
C LYS A 14 1.57 -7.00 1.84
N LYS A 15 0.43 -6.31 1.96
CA LYS A 15 0.20 -5.27 2.97
C LYS A 15 0.21 -5.79 4.40
N CYS A 16 -0.12 -7.07 4.60
CA CYS A 16 0.08 -7.70 5.91
C CYS A 16 1.57 -7.79 6.27
N VAL A 17 2.43 -8.08 5.29
CA VAL A 17 3.89 -8.08 5.47
C VAL A 17 4.42 -6.67 5.73
N ASP A 18 3.95 -5.68 4.98
CA ASP A 18 4.25 -4.26 5.19
C ASP A 18 3.92 -3.80 6.62
N SER A 19 2.79 -4.24 7.15
CA SER A 19 2.37 -3.98 8.53
C SER A 19 3.30 -4.64 9.57
N ILE A 20 3.71 -5.89 9.34
CA ILE A 20 4.71 -6.56 10.19
C ILE A 20 6.05 -5.82 10.16
N MET A 21 6.46 -5.31 8.99
CA MET A 21 7.65 -4.46 8.88
C MET A 21 7.49 -3.15 9.66
N PHE A 22 6.32 -2.51 9.58
CA PHE A 22 6.03 -1.29 10.33
C PHE A 22 6.12 -1.52 11.84
N ILE A 23 5.50 -2.60 12.34
CA ILE A 23 5.54 -2.99 13.75
C ILE A 23 6.99 -3.19 14.19
N LYS A 24 7.76 -4.00 13.45
CA LYS A 24 9.18 -4.26 13.75
C LYS A 24 9.99 -2.97 13.86
N ASN A 25 9.76 -2.00 12.97
CA ASN A 25 10.50 -0.75 12.94
C ASN A 25 10.07 0.26 14.02
N ASN A 26 8.90 0.07 14.65
CA ASN A 26 8.30 1.05 15.57
C ASN A 26 7.86 0.43 16.90
N GLN A 27 8.40 -0.72 17.30
CA GLN A 27 7.99 -1.41 18.53
C GLN A 27 8.06 -0.51 19.77
N SER A 28 9.10 0.33 19.90
CA SER A 28 9.27 1.24 21.04
C SER A 28 8.27 2.40 21.08
N LYS A 29 7.57 2.68 19.97
CA LYS A 29 6.60 3.80 19.86
C LYS A 29 5.15 3.32 19.95
N LEU A 30 4.92 2.02 19.95
CA LEU A 30 3.60 1.42 19.88
C LEU A 30 3.18 0.91 21.25
N ASN A 31 2.06 1.42 21.76
CA ASN A 31 1.42 0.91 22.97
C ASN A 31 0.18 0.07 22.60
N ILE A 32 0.41 -1.14 22.11
CA ILE A 32 -0.66 -2.05 21.64
C ILE A 32 -0.38 -3.50 22.06
N ASN A 33 -1.40 -4.35 21.94
CA ASN A 33 -1.23 -5.80 22.01
C ASN A 33 -0.53 -6.33 20.74
N PHE A 34 0.80 -6.42 20.76
CA PHE A 34 1.59 -6.91 19.62
C PHE A 34 1.20 -8.31 19.18
N ARG A 35 0.91 -9.22 20.13
CA ARG A 35 0.58 -10.60 19.83
C ARG A 35 -0.69 -10.67 18.99
N GLU A 36 -1.74 -9.99 19.44
CA GLU A 36 -3.01 -9.91 18.72
C GLU A 36 -2.85 -9.26 17.35
N LYS A 37 -2.19 -8.10 17.27
CA LYS A 37 -1.99 -7.40 16.00
C LYS A 37 -1.20 -8.23 14.98
N ILE A 38 -0.10 -8.86 15.41
CA ILE A 38 0.71 -9.73 14.55
C ILE A 38 -0.10 -10.96 14.12
N THR A 39 -0.87 -11.56 15.03
CA THR A 39 -1.69 -12.73 14.72
C THR A 39 -2.76 -12.39 13.68
N GLY A 40 -3.50 -11.29 13.87
CA GLY A 40 -4.50 -10.85 12.89
C GLY A 40 -3.91 -10.56 11.50
N LYS A 41 -2.70 -9.96 11.43
CA LYS A 41 -2.02 -9.74 10.14
C LYS A 41 -1.53 -11.06 9.51
N ARG A 42 -1.07 -12.03 10.30
CA ARG A 42 -0.71 -13.36 9.81
C ARG A 42 -1.92 -14.11 9.28
N ASP A 43 -3.03 -14.09 10.01
CA ASP A 43 -4.26 -14.76 9.62
C ASP A 43 -4.78 -14.20 8.28
N LYS A 44 -4.87 -12.87 8.15
CA LYS A 44 -5.25 -12.24 6.88
C LYS A 44 -4.28 -12.56 5.74
N PHE A 45 -2.97 -12.61 6.03
CA PHE A 45 -1.96 -13.03 5.06
C PHE A 45 -2.20 -14.45 4.53
N TYR A 46 -2.44 -15.42 5.43
CA TYR A 46 -2.63 -16.82 5.04
C TYR A 46 -3.95 -17.04 4.30
N ILE A 47 -5.04 -16.39 4.73
CA ILE A 47 -6.33 -16.41 4.01
C ILE A 47 -6.12 -15.92 2.58
N ASN A 48 -5.60 -14.70 2.41
CA ASN A 48 -5.44 -14.08 1.10
C ASN A 48 -4.48 -14.87 0.20
N SER A 49 -3.37 -15.37 0.75
CA SER A 49 -2.42 -16.20 0.01
C SER A 49 -3.09 -17.48 -0.53
N CYS A 50 -3.92 -18.13 0.28
CA CYS A 50 -4.57 -19.36 -0.15
C CYS A 50 -5.75 -19.12 -1.10
N VAL A 51 -6.44 -17.97 -1.05
CA VAL A 51 -7.43 -17.59 -2.09
C VAL A 51 -6.76 -17.60 -3.47
N ILE A 52 -5.55 -17.06 -3.57
CA ILE A 52 -4.79 -17.05 -4.82
C ILE A 52 -4.43 -18.47 -5.27
N LEU A 53 -3.97 -19.30 -4.35
CA LEU A 53 -3.61 -20.70 -4.64
C LEU A 53 -4.83 -21.50 -5.10
N ASP A 54 -5.97 -21.36 -4.43
CA ASP A 54 -7.21 -22.07 -4.76
C ASP A 54 -7.72 -21.71 -6.17
N GLU A 55 -7.61 -20.44 -6.58
CA GLU A 55 -7.95 -19.99 -7.93
C GLU A 55 -6.97 -20.47 -9.00
N CYS A 56 -5.69 -20.66 -8.65
CA CYS A 56 -4.65 -21.07 -9.60
C CYS A 56 -4.57 -22.59 -9.78
N PHE A 57 -4.88 -23.36 -8.73
CA PHE A 57 -4.65 -24.80 -8.69
C PHE A 57 -5.91 -25.57 -8.29
N LYS A 58 -6.51 -26.28 -9.26
CA LYS A 58 -7.68 -27.13 -9.03
C LYS A 58 -7.42 -28.32 -8.09
N ASN A 59 -6.19 -28.83 -8.06
CA ASN A 59 -5.81 -29.99 -7.24
C ASN A 59 -4.87 -29.58 -6.11
N LYS A 60 -5.45 -29.13 -4.99
CA LYS A 60 -4.75 -28.79 -3.76
C LYS A 60 -3.87 -29.92 -3.22
N LYS A 61 -4.35 -31.17 -3.26
CA LYS A 61 -3.59 -32.32 -2.73
C LYS A 61 -2.27 -32.50 -3.48
N LYS A 62 -2.31 -32.45 -4.82
CA LYS A 62 -1.11 -32.54 -5.66
C LYS A 62 -0.15 -31.40 -5.36
N LEU A 63 -0.64 -30.16 -5.33
CA LEU A 63 0.18 -28.98 -5.01
C LEU A 63 0.86 -29.13 -3.64
N CYS A 64 0.14 -29.54 -2.61
CA CYS A 64 0.70 -29.74 -1.26
C CYS A 64 1.74 -30.86 -1.18
N THR A 65 1.72 -31.83 -2.10
CA THR A 65 2.74 -32.89 -2.16
C THR A 65 4.03 -32.38 -2.81
N GLU A 66 3.91 -31.56 -3.84
CA GLU A 66 5.04 -31.07 -4.65
C GLU A 66 5.66 -29.78 -4.08
N ASP A 67 4.86 -28.97 -3.36
CA ASP A 67 5.23 -27.63 -2.92
C ASP A 67 5.10 -27.47 -1.40
N LYS A 68 6.26 -27.47 -0.72
CA LYS A 68 6.33 -27.32 0.74
C LYS A 68 5.86 -25.95 1.23
N ILE A 69 5.99 -24.90 0.42
CA ILE A 69 5.56 -23.54 0.81
C ILE A 69 4.04 -23.45 0.72
N ALA A 70 3.44 -23.94 -0.38
CA ALA A 70 1.99 -24.00 -0.51
C ALA A 70 1.37 -24.88 0.60
N LYS A 71 1.97 -26.03 0.90
CA LYS A 71 1.55 -26.89 2.01
C LYS A 71 1.56 -26.14 3.36
N ALA A 72 2.61 -25.38 3.64
CA ALA A 72 2.71 -24.62 4.89
C ALA A 72 1.64 -23.52 4.97
N LEU A 73 1.37 -22.81 3.87
CA LEU A 73 0.31 -21.80 3.79
C LEU A 73 -1.07 -22.40 4.08
N TYR A 74 -1.40 -23.53 3.44
CA TYR A 74 -2.67 -24.22 3.70
C TYR A 74 -2.77 -24.77 5.11
N TYR A 75 -1.67 -25.26 5.69
CA TYR A 75 -1.67 -25.73 7.07
C TYR A 75 -2.01 -24.61 8.05
N GLU A 76 -1.35 -23.45 7.93
CA GLU A 76 -1.63 -22.29 8.79
C GLU A 76 -3.07 -21.79 8.60
N ARG A 77 -3.55 -21.66 7.36
CA ARG A 77 -4.94 -21.27 7.10
C ARG A 77 -5.93 -22.27 7.69
N ASP A 78 -5.83 -23.54 7.30
CA ASP A 78 -6.88 -24.53 7.59
C ASP A 78 -6.89 -24.91 9.08
N LYS A 79 -5.72 -25.04 9.73
CA LYS A 79 -5.62 -25.57 11.09
C LYS A 79 -5.67 -24.52 12.19
N ASN A 80 -5.50 -23.25 11.86
CA ASN A 80 -5.45 -22.18 12.86
C ASN A 80 -6.38 -21.03 12.53
N THR A 81 -6.30 -20.52 11.31
CA THR A 81 -7.03 -19.31 10.94
C THR A 81 -8.51 -19.58 10.64
N ALA A 82 -8.80 -20.58 9.81
CA ALA A 82 -10.15 -20.92 9.35
C ALA A 82 -10.86 -21.94 10.26
N HIS A 83 -10.14 -22.96 10.71
CA HIS A 83 -10.63 -23.93 11.69
C HIS A 83 -9.66 -23.92 12.86
N LYS A 84 -10.11 -23.54 14.07
CA LYS A 84 -9.26 -23.49 15.27
C LYS A 84 -9.07 -24.91 15.81
N ASP A 85 -8.24 -25.70 15.15
CA ASP A 85 -8.07 -27.12 15.49
C ASP A 85 -7.28 -27.30 16.80
N SER A 86 -7.75 -28.21 17.65
CA SER A 86 -7.15 -28.46 18.96
C SER A 86 -5.74 -29.06 18.90
N ASN A 87 -5.38 -29.69 17.78
CA ASN A 87 -4.06 -30.29 17.55
C ASN A 87 -3.12 -29.42 16.71
N TYR A 88 -3.48 -28.16 16.47
CA TYR A 88 -2.64 -27.23 15.74
C TYR A 88 -1.36 -26.90 16.50
N ILE A 89 -0.23 -26.96 15.79
CA ILE A 89 1.08 -26.59 16.34
C ILE A 89 1.57 -25.36 15.56
N PRO A 90 1.58 -24.16 16.18
CA PRO A 90 2.02 -22.96 15.49
C PRO A 90 3.51 -23.02 15.20
N LYS A 91 3.90 -22.56 14.00
CA LYS A 91 5.29 -22.28 13.71
C LYS A 91 5.80 -21.20 14.68
N LYS A 92 6.84 -21.54 15.45
CA LYS A 92 7.52 -20.63 16.35
C LYS A 92 8.54 -19.81 15.57
N TYR A 93 8.55 -18.51 15.81
CA TYR A 93 9.53 -17.59 15.27
C TYR A 93 10.34 -17.01 16.44
N SER A 94 11.65 -16.92 16.29
CA SER A 94 12.55 -16.33 17.27
C SER A 94 12.39 -14.81 17.39
N SER A 95 11.89 -14.16 16.34
CA SER A 95 11.69 -12.70 16.29
C SER A 95 10.67 -12.30 15.24
N VAL A 96 10.16 -11.06 15.34
CA VAL A 96 9.33 -10.45 14.30
C VAL A 96 10.07 -10.33 12.96
N GLY A 97 11.40 -10.17 13.00
CA GLY A 97 12.23 -10.14 11.79
C GLY A 97 12.34 -11.49 11.08
N GLU A 98 12.32 -12.60 11.82
CA GLU A 98 12.26 -13.94 11.21
C GLU A 98 10.90 -14.18 10.54
N LEU A 99 9.81 -13.81 11.23
CA LEU A 99 8.46 -13.85 10.67
C LEU A 99 8.37 -13.03 9.37
N GLU A 100 8.84 -11.78 9.38
CA GLU A 100 8.89 -10.90 8.21
C GLU A 100 9.58 -11.58 7.01
N LYS A 101 10.75 -12.17 7.23
CA LYS A 101 11.53 -12.84 6.16
C LYS A 101 10.77 -14.04 5.59
N ASP A 102 10.13 -14.83 6.44
CA ASP A 102 9.37 -16.00 6.02
C ASP A 102 8.13 -15.60 5.20
N LEU A 103 7.35 -14.62 5.68
CA LEU A 103 6.17 -14.14 4.94
C LEU A 103 6.56 -13.53 3.58
N LYS A 104 7.65 -12.76 3.52
CA LYS A 104 8.20 -12.24 2.24
C LYS A 104 8.58 -13.37 1.27
N LYS A 105 9.19 -14.45 1.78
CA LYS A 105 9.53 -15.63 0.97
C LYS A 105 8.27 -16.30 0.45
N GLN A 106 7.28 -16.51 1.31
CA GLN A 106 6.03 -17.17 0.97
C GLN A 106 5.24 -16.41 -0.10
N ILE A 107 5.03 -15.10 0.06
CA ILE A 107 4.22 -14.33 -0.92
C ILE A 107 4.90 -14.16 -2.27
N ARG A 108 6.24 -14.04 -2.30
CA ARG A 108 7.00 -14.05 -3.56
C ARG A 108 6.88 -15.39 -4.27
N HIS A 109 6.88 -16.48 -3.51
CA HIS A 109 6.67 -17.81 -4.04
C HIS A 109 5.27 -17.99 -4.61
N VAL A 110 4.22 -17.56 -3.90
CA VAL A 110 2.84 -17.53 -4.39
C VAL A 110 2.76 -16.77 -5.72
N LYS A 111 3.28 -15.53 -5.78
CA LYS A 111 3.32 -14.76 -7.03
C LYS A 111 3.98 -15.55 -8.17
N LYS A 112 5.11 -16.21 -7.89
CA LYS A 112 5.88 -16.95 -8.90
C LYS A 112 5.09 -18.12 -9.48
N ILE A 113 4.49 -18.96 -8.62
CA ILE A 113 3.77 -20.16 -9.06
C ILE A 113 2.39 -19.84 -9.65
N CYS A 114 1.82 -18.69 -9.28
CA CYS A 114 0.52 -18.20 -9.76
C CYS A 114 0.63 -17.19 -10.92
N LYS A 115 1.82 -17.00 -11.51
CA LYS A 115 2.09 -15.93 -12.48
C LYS A 115 1.10 -15.89 -13.65
N ASP A 116 0.68 -17.06 -14.15
CA ASP A 116 -0.16 -17.17 -15.36
C ASP A 116 -1.60 -16.65 -15.12
N LYS A 117 -2.01 -16.54 -13.85
CA LYS A 117 -3.33 -16.02 -13.42
C LYS A 117 -3.25 -14.61 -12.84
N LEU A 118 -2.07 -14.02 -12.77
CA LEU A 118 -1.84 -12.68 -12.28
C LEU A 118 -1.46 -11.74 -13.45
N PRO A 119 -1.63 -10.41 -13.29
CA PRO A 119 -1.06 -9.45 -14.23
C PRO A 119 0.47 -9.44 -14.16
N ASP A 120 1.12 -9.44 -15.32
CA ASP A 120 2.59 -9.52 -15.42
C ASP A 120 3.30 -8.27 -14.88
N VAL A 121 2.60 -7.12 -14.95
CA VAL A 121 3.10 -5.81 -14.51
C VAL A 121 3.21 -5.69 -12.99
N ILE A 122 2.59 -6.57 -12.19
CA ILE A 122 2.57 -6.43 -10.73
C ILE A 122 3.95 -6.69 -10.11
N THR A 123 4.29 -5.88 -9.11
CA THR A 123 5.48 -6.04 -8.26
C THR A 123 5.11 -6.14 -6.78
N LEU A 124 6.00 -6.75 -5.99
CA LEU A 124 5.86 -6.85 -4.53
C LEU A 124 6.84 -5.88 -3.86
N ASP A 125 6.68 -4.59 -4.14
CA ASP A 125 7.51 -3.52 -3.59
C ASP A 125 7.11 -3.27 -2.14
N PHE A 126 7.78 -3.98 -1.21
CA PHE A 126 7.49 -3.90 0.23
C PHE A 126 7.80 -2.51 0.79
N VAL A 127 6.84 -1.95 1.53
CA VAL A 127 6.96 -0.65 2.21
C VAL A 127 6.60 -0.83 3.67
N PRO A 128 7.43 -0.40 4.64
CA PRO A 128 7.11 -0.56 6.06
C PRO A 128 6.04 0.45 6.46
N TYR A 129 4.76 0.16 6.17
CA TYR A 129 3.64 1.06 6.45
C TYR A 129 2.38 0.31 6.87
N ASP A 130 1.71 0.84 7.89
CA ASP A 130 0.38 0.43 8.34
C ASP A 130 -0.45 1.67 8.64
N PHE A 131 -1.60 1.78 7.98
CA PHE A 131 -2.48 2.94 8.06
C PHE A 131 -2.90 3.28 9.49
N GLU A 132 -3.32 2.28 10.26
CA GLU A 132 -3.86 2.47 11.61
C GLU A 132 -2.74 2.74 12.61
N LEU A 133 -1.65 1.96 12.54
CA LEU A 133 -0.55 2.08 13.48
C LEU A 133 0.24 3.38 13.27
N PHE A 134 0.35 3.85 12.02
CA PHE A 134 0.95 5.15 11.76
C PHE A 134 0.16 6.28 12.42
N ARG A 135 -1.16 6.32 12.19
CA ARG A 135 -2.06 7.30 12.82
C ARG A 135 -1.98 7.24 14.35
N LEU A 136 -1.91 6.03 14.92
CA LEU A 136 -1.77 5.83 16.35
C LEU A 136 -0.47 6.45 16.91
N ILE A 137 0.68 6.17 16.28
CA ILE A 137 1.96 6.77 16.69
C ILE A 137 1.93 8.29 16.60
N LYS A 138 1.19 8.82 15.61
CA LYS A 138 1.13 10.25 15.32
C LYS A 138 0.02 10.99 16.08
N GLY A 139 -0.80 10.30 16.88
CA GLY A 139 -1.92 10.92 17.57
C GLY A 139 -2.92 11.55 16.59
N LEU A 140 -3.07 10.98 15.40
CA LEU A 140 -3.97 11.52 14.38
C LEU A 140 -5.41 11.11 14.66
N ASN A 141 -6.28 12.10 14.60
CA ASN A 141 -7.72 11.95 14.50
C ASN A 141 -8.18 12.45 13.12
N LYS A 142 -9.46 12.29 12.80
CA LYS A 142 -9.98 12.70 11.49
C LYS A 142 -9.77 14.19 11.18
N ARG A 143 -9.86 15.05 12.20
CA ARG A 143 -9.72 16.51 12.03
C ARG A 143 -8.30 16.89 11.66
N ASN A 144 -7.32 16.50 12.49
CA ASN A 144 -5.93 16.88 12.21
C ASN A 144 -5.35 16.16 10.97
N GLU A 145 -5.86 14.97 10.63
CA GLU A 145 -5.52 14.31 9.37
C GLU A 145 -6.00 15.12 8.15
N ASN A 146 -7.19 15.71 8.23
CA ASN A 146 -7.72 16.57 7.16
C ASN A 146 -6.92 17.88 7.07
N GLU A 147 -6.63 18.53 8.19
CA GLU A 147 -5.79 19.74 8.24
C GLU A 147 -4.39 19.48 7.64
N LEU A 148 -3.81 18.31 7.90
CA LEU A 148 -2.54 17.88 7.28
C LEU A 148 -2.64 17.70 5.76
N LYS A 149 -3.76 17.16 5.27
CA LYS A 149 -3.97 16.98 3.83
C LYS A 149 -4.18 18.33 3.15
N GLU A 150 -5.00 19.21 3.73
CA GLU A 150 -5.31 20.55 3.22
C GLU A 150 -4.05 21.41 3.12
N SER A 151 -3.26 21.50 4.20
CA SER A 151 -2.02 22.28 4.20
C SER A 151 -1.02 21.86 3.11
N ARG A 152 -0.97 20.58 2.76
CA ARG A 152 -0.11 20.11 1.65
C ARG A 152 -0.61 20.61 0.29
N TYR A 153 -1.93 20.72 0.09
CA TYR A 153 -2.50 21.28 -1.13
C TYR A 153 -2.30 22.80 -1.20
N GLU A 154 -2.46 23.51 -0.09
CA GLU A 154 -2.21 24.96 0.00
C GLU A 154 -0.77 25.28 -0.42
N LEU A 155 0.22 24.59 0.16
CA LEU A 155 1.63 24.74 -0.22
C LEU A 155 1.85 24.51 -1.72
N TYR A 156 1.20 23.50 -2.30
CA TYR A 156 1.34 23.21 -3.73
C TYR A 156 0.66 24.28 -4.61
N SER A 157 -0.49 24.80 -4.17
CA SER A 157 -1.22 25.89 -4.82
C SER A 157 -0.37 27.17 -4.85
N GLU A 158 0.25 27.52 -3.73
CA GLU A 158 1.18 28.65 -3.62
C GLU A 158 2.40 28.48 -4.55
N MET A 159 3.05 27.31 -4.51
CA MET A 159 4.26 27.04 -5.30
C MET A 159 4.01 27.03 -6.82
N THR A 160 2.82 26.66 -7.27
CA THR A 160 2.50 26.55 -8.71
C THR A 160 1.76 27.76 -9.26
N SER A 161 1.40 28.74 -8.42
CA SER A 161 0.51 29.87 -8.78
C SER A 161 -0.81 29.42 -9.45
N LYS A 162 -1.18 28.16 -9.27
CA LYS A 162 -2.46 27.61 -9.70
C LYS A 162 -3.35 27.61 -8.47
N ASN A 163 -4.50 28.27 -8.56
CA ASN A 163 -5.57 28.08 -7.57
C ASN A 163 -6.07 26.65 -7.66
N ILE A 164 -5.44 25.74 -6.93
CA ILE A 164 -5.88 24.35 -6.82
C ILE A 164 -6.85 24.32 -5.63
N SER A 165 -8.03 24.88 -5.86
CA SER A 165 -9.18 24.74 -4.97
C SER A 165 -9.89 23.45 -5.36
N GLU A 166 -9.33 22.31 -4.94
CA GLU A 166 -10.08 21.06 -4.94
C GLU A 166 -9.81 20.36 -3.61
N SER A 167 -10.40 20.94 -2.55
CA SER A 167 -10.61 20.13 -1.36
C SER A 167 -11.41 18.89 -1.78
N VAL A 168 -11.16 17.76 -1.12
CA VAL A 168 -12.02 16.57 -1.28
C VAL A 168 -13.49 16.94 -1.06
N GLU A 169 -13.77 18.01 -0.32
CA GLU A 169 -15.09 18.59 -0.11
C GLU A 169 -15.65 19.34 -1.32
N TYR A 170 -14.84 20.05 -2.12
CA TYR A 170 -15.23 20.65 -3.40
C TYR A 170 -15.50 19.58 -4.47
N VAL A 171 -14.61 18.60 -4.61
CA VAL A 171 -14.85 17.43 -5.48
C VAL A 171 -16.05 16.63 -4.98
N LYS A 172 -16.29 16.56 -3.65
CA LYS A 172 -17.49 15.93 -3.09
C LYS A 172 -18.76 16.77 -3.26
N SER A 173 -18.70 18.09 -3.26
CA SER A 173 -19.85 18.95 -3.54
C SER A 173 -20.24 18.85 -5.01
N GLN A 174 -19.25 18.75 -5.91
CA GLN A 174 -19.44 18.32 -7.31
C GLN A 174 -19.83 16.83 -7.39
N SER A 175 -19.47 16.01 -6.38
CA SER A 175 -19.82 14.59 -6.35
C SER A 175 -21.30 14.32 -6.17
N SER A 176 -22.11 15.28 -5.72
CA SER A 176 -23.56 15.11 -5.74
C SER A 176 -24.05 14.96 -7.19
N GLN A 177 -23.57 15.83 -8.08
CA GLN A 177 -23.82 15.78 -9.52
C GLN A 177 -23.10 14.60 -10.20
N LEU A 178 -21.84 14.30 -9.80
CA LEU A 178 -21.16 13.11 -10.31
C LEU A 178 -21.76 11.80 -9.77
N LYS A 179 -22.43 11.77 -8.61
CA LYS A 179 -23.10 10.57 -8.08
C LYS A 179 -24.44 10.31 -8.76
N GLU A 180 -25.08 11.35 -9.29
CA GLU A 180 -26.28 11.22 -10.10
C GLU A 180 -25.96 10.64 -11.49
N GLU A 181 -24.77 10.91 -12.04
CA GLU A 181 -24.34 10.42 -13.37
C GLU A 181 -23.36 9.22 -13.33
N TYR A 182 -22.57 9.06 -12.26
CA TYR A 182 -21.48 8.08 -12.15
C TYR A 182 -21.50 7.29 -10.83
N SER A 183 -21.23 5.99 -10.93
CA SER A 183 -21.12 5.11 -9.75
C SER A 183 -19.69 5.09 -9.24
N VAL A 184 -19.46 5.59 -8.02
CA VAL A 184 -18.13 5.52 -7.39
C VAL A 184 -17.87 4.10 -6.90
N ILE A 185 -16.83 3.45 -7.44
CA ILE A 185 -16.47 2.07 -7.10
C ILE A 185 -15.31 2.05 -6.11
N SER A 186 -15.52 1.39 -4.98
CA SER A 186 -14.51 1.27 -3.90
C SER A 186 -13.94 -0.13 -3.73
N ASP A 187 -14.58 -1.15 -4.30
CA ASP A 187 -14.19 -2.55 -4.11
C ASP A 187 -14.34 -3.34 -5.42
N THR A 188 -13.40 -4.25 -5.69
CA THR A 188 -13.45 -5.12 -6.87
C THR A 188 -14.57 -6.16 -6.81
N GLU A 189 -15.04 -6.52 -5.62
CA GLU A 189 -16.14 -7.49 -5.44
C GLU A 189 -17.47 -6.89 -5.93
N ASP A 190 -17.67 -5.58 -5.76
CA ASP A 190 -18.85 -4.87 -6.25
C ASP A 190 -18.95 -4.92 -7.78
N ILE A 191 -17.80 -4.87 -8.47
CA ILE A 191 -17.71 -4.88 -9.95
C ILE A 191 -18.34 -6.14 -10.57
N ARG A 192 -18.30 -7.27 -9.86
CA ARG A 192 -18.86 -8.54 -10.35
C ARG A 192 -20.37 -8.50 -10.51
N LEU A 193 -21.04 -7.71 -9.69
CA LEU A 193 -22.49 -7.61 -9.63
C LEU A 193 -23.04 -6.45 -10.49
N MET A 194 -22.16 -5.61 -11.03
CA MET A 194 -22.53 -4.46 -11.84
C MET A 194 -22.97 -4.86 -13.25
N SER A 195 -23.98 -4.15 -13.76
CA SER A 195 -24.35 -4.21 -15.17
C SER A 195 -23.26 -3.59 -16.05
N ASP A 196 -23.30 -3.85 -17.36
CA ASP A 196 -22.34 -3.24 -18.29
C ASP A 196 -22.51 -1.72 -18.41
N GLU A 197 -23.72 -1.21 -18.16
CA GLU A 197 -23.99 0.22 -18.09
C GLU A 197 -23.34 0.86 -16.86
N ASP A 198 -23.52 0.24 -15.68
CA ASP A 198 -22.91 0.72 -14.44
C ASP A 198 -21.38 0.69 -14.53
N LYS A 199 -20.80 -0.31 -15.21
CA LYS A 199 -19.35 -0.38 -15.41
C LYS A 199 -18.84 0.76 -16.28
N ARG A 200 -19.57 1.13 -17.35
CA ARG A 200 -19.22 2.25 -18.23
C ARG A 200 -19.23 3.57 -17.48
N ASN A 201 -20.21 3.77 -16.60
CA ASN A 201 -20.33 4.97 -15.77
C ASN A 201 -19.60 4.83 -14.42
N GLY A 202 -18.84 3.76 -14.24
CA GLY A 202 -18.12 3.47 -13.01
C GLY A 202 -16.83 4.30 -12.93
N VAL A 203 -16.64 5.00 -11.81
CA VAL A 203 -15.46 5.85 -11.58
C VAL A 203 -14.69 5.41 -10.35
N VAL A 204 -13.37 5.57 -10.40
CA VAL A 204 -12.47 5.29 -9.27
C VAL A 204 -11.81 6.59 -8.83
N VAL A 205 -11.98 6.94 -7.56
CA VAL A 205 -11.43 8.19 -7.02
C VAL A 205 -10.02 7.97 -6.48
N PHE A 206 -9.06 8.69 -7.05
CA PHE A 206 -7.67 8.63 -6.65
C PHE A 206 -7.38 9.61 -5.52
N GLN A 207 -7.26 9.10 -4.30
CA GLN A 207 -6.93 9.88 -3.10
C GLN A 207 -5.45 9.78 -2.75
N GLY A 208 -4.84 10.88 -2.28
CA GLY A 208 -3.50 10.88 -1.73
C GLY A 208 -3.46 10.42 -0.27
N GLY A 209 -2.39 9.73 0.10
CA GLY A 209 -2.07 9.32 1.47
C GLY A 209 -1.33 10.40 2.26
N LEU A 210 -0.99 10.10 3.52
CA LEU A 210 -0.29 11.04 4.41
C LEU A 210 1.20 11.17 4.10
N ASN A 211 1.78 10.17 3.45
CA ASN A 211 3.16 10.15 2.99
C ASN A 211 3.30 9.25 1.77
N ASP A 212 4.54 9.08 1.30
CA ASP A 212 4.86 8.37 0.07
C ASP A 212 4.59 6.87 0.18
N TYR A 213 4.72 6.26 1.36
CA TYR A 213 4.36 4.86 1.59
C TYR A 213 2.85 4.63 1.58
N GLU A 214 2.07 5.54 2.17
CA GLU A 214 0.62 5.48 2.09
C GLU A 214 0.13 5.73 0.67
N ASP A 215 0.70 6.74 0.00
CA ASP A 215 0.40 7.08 -1.39
C ASP A 215 0.55 5.85 -2.30
N ILE A 216 1.68 5.14 -2.25
CA ILE A 216 1.87 3.98 -3.12
C ILE A 216 0.91 2.84 -2.79
N GLN A 217 0.61 2.58 -1.51
CA GLN A 217 -0.34 1.54 -1.11
C GLN A 217 -1.76 1.88 -1.56
N MET A 218 -2.18 3.14 -1.46
CA MET A 218 -3.50 3.61 -1.91
C MET A 218 -3.61 3.61 -3.43
N ARG A 219 -2.57 4.08 -4.13
CA ARG A 219 -2.51 4.06 -5.60
C ARG A 219 -2.61 2.64 -6.13
N GLN A 220 -1.93 1.68 -5.51
CA GLN A 220 -2.01 0.26 -5.87
C GLN A 220 -3.44 -0.29 -5.75
N ASP A 221 -4.18 0.04 -4.68
CA ASP A 221 -5.58 -0.38 -4.55
C ASP A 221 -6.48 0.27 -5.60
N GLN A 222 -6.33 1.58 -5.79
CA GLN A 222 -7.13 2.36 -6.74
C GLN A 222 -6.92 1.85 -8.17
N VAL A 223 -5.68 1.57 -8.58
CA VAL A 223 -5.45 1.00 -9.92
C VAL A 223 -5.97 -0.44 -10.04
N ILE A 224 -5.96 -1.24 -8.98
CA ILE A 224 -6.54 -2.59 -9.03
C ILE A 224 -8.03 -2.52 -9.35
N ILE A 225 -8.75 -1.59 -8.71
CA ILE A 225 -10.17 -1.34 -8.98
C ILE A 225 -10.34 -0.83 -10.41
N LEU A 226 -9.56 0.17 -10.81
CA LEU A 226 -9.61 0.76 -12.15
C LEU A 226 -9.37 -0.28 -13.25
N ASN A 227 -8.34 -1.09 -13.09
CA ASN A 227 -7.97 -2.14 -14.03
C ASN A 227 -9.04 -3.25 -14.09
N ALA A 228 -9.65 -3.61 -12.95
CA ALA A 228 -10.75 -4.56 -12.92
C ALA A 228 -12.02 -4.04 -13.59
N LEU A 229 -12.28 -2.73 -13.49
CA LEU A 229 -13.44 -2.04 -14.02
C LEU A 229 -13.36 -1.81 -15.53
N HIS A 230 -12.21 -1.29 -16.00
CA HIS A 230 -12.02 -0.79 -17.37
C HIS A 230 -11.06 -1.63 -18.21
N ASP A 231 -10.67 -2.81 -17.73
CA ASP A 231 -9.77 -3.76 -18.41
C ASP A 231 -8.45 -3.12 -18.87
N THR A 232 -7.85 -2.34 -17.96
CA THR A 232 -6.54 -1.71 -18.16
C THR A 232 -5.42 -2.49 -17.45
N ASP A 233 -4.16 -2.15 -17.72
CA ASP A 233 -2.99 -2.85 -17.14
C ASP A 233 -2.00 -1.86 -16.49
N ILE A 234 -2.53 -0.93 -15.68
CA ILE A 234 -1.76 0.13 -15.04
C ILE A 234 -1.18 -0.38 -13.72
N TRP A 235 0.11 -0.13 -13.45
CA TRP A 235 0.70 -0.49 -12.17
C TRP A 235 1.67 0.58 -11.64
N PRO A 236 1.35 1.26 -10.52
CA PRO A 236 2.18 2.31 -9.96
C PRO A 236 3.37 1.70 -9.22
N ARG A 237 4.53 2.33 -9.38
CA ARG A 237 5.77 2.02 -8.68
C ARG A 237 6.50 3.31 -8.33
N PHE A 238 7.35 3.27 -7.32
CA PHE A 238 8.25 4.39 -7.08
C PHE A 238 9.21 4.57 -8.24
N ASN A 239 9.37 5.81 -8.70
CA ASN A 239 10.58 6.19 -9.39
C ASN A 239 11.75 6.13 -8.38
N LYS A 240 12.67 5.19 -8.58
CA LYS A 240 13.76 4.91 -7.63
C LYS A 240 14.67 6.12 -7.40
N GLU A 241 14.93 6.90 -8.44
CA GLU A 241 15.79 8.08 -8.33
C GLU A 241 15.11 9.17 -7.49
N VAL A 242 13.85 9.48 -7.83
CA VAL A 242 13.06 10.49 -7.10
C VAL A 242 12.87 10.07 -5.64
N LYS A 243 12.55 8.79 -5.39
CA LYS A 243 12.41 8.26 -4.04
C LYS A 243 13.70 8.39 -3.22
N ARG A 244 14.86 8.12 -3.82
CA ARG A 244 16.16 8.31 -3.16
C ARG A 244 16.37 9.77 -2.76
N LYS A 245 16.07 10.73 -3.65
CA LYS A 245 16.17 12.16 -3.35
C LYS A 245 15.24 12.56 -2.20
N ILE A 246 13.99 12.11 -2.21
CA ILE A 246 13.02 12.38 -1.13
C ILE A 246 13.53 11.81 0.20
N ASP A 247 14.07 10.59 0.20
CA ASP A 247 14.62 9.98 1.43
C ASP A 247 15.85 10.72 1.97
N GLU A 248 16.69 11.23 1.08
CA GLU A 248 17.82 12.10 1.43
C GLU A 248 17.35 13.43 2.04
N MET A 249 16.35 14.07 1.44
CA MET A 249 15.75 15.30 1.95
C MET A 249 15.04 15.09 3.30
N ARG A 250 14.39 13.94 3.51
CA ARG A 250 13.79 13.61 4.81
C ARG A 250 14.86 13.40 5.89
N LYS A 251 15.97 12.74 5.55
CA LYS A 251 17.10 12.54 6.49
C LYS A 251 17.79 13.86 6.87
N SER A 252 17.81 14.84 5.98
CA SER A 252 18.37 16.16 6.29
C SER A 252 17.43 17.05 7.10
N GLY A 253 16.18 16.62 7.33
CA GLY A 253 15.14 17.39 8.00
C GLY A 253 14.41 18.37 7.07
N LEU A 254 14.65 18.33 5.76
CA LEU A 254 13.97 19.22 4.81
C LEU A 254 12.51 18.83 4.60
N PHE A 255 12.21 17.53 4.66
CA PHE A 255 10.84 17.02 4.70
C PHE A 255 10.57 16.33 6.03
N ASP A 256 9.37 16.53 6.58
CA ASP A 256 8.89 15.70 7.67
C ASP A 256 8.39 14.33 7.17
N GLU A 257 7.89 13.54 8.11
CA GLU A 257 7.32 12.21 7.86
C GLU A 257 5.95 12.21 7.16
N PHE A 258 5.35 13.39 6.96
CA PHE A 258 4.15 13.63 6.16
C PHE A 258 4.50 14.19 4.77
N ASN A 259 5.79 14.20 4.41
CA ASN A 259 6.34 14.82 3.21
C ASN A 259 6.08 16.33 3.11
N ARG A 260 5.92 17.03 4.24
CA ARG A 260 5.77 18.50 4.24
C ARG A 260 7.14 19.15 4.35
N PRO A 261 7.43 20.17 3.52
CA PRO A 261 8.67 20.92 3.65
C PRO A 261 8.75 21.56 5.03
N GLN A 262 9.92 21.51 5.65
CA GLN A 262 10.21 22.15 6.92
C GLN A 262 11.01 23.43 6.68
N GLU A 263 10.86 24.40 7.58
CA GLU A 263 11.66 25.62 7.55
C GLU A 263 13.16 25.30 7.73
N ILE A 264 14.01 26.08 7.05
CA ILE A 264 15.47 25.91 7.01
C ILE A 264 16.10 25.99 8.42
N THR A 265 15.41 26.59 9.38
CA THR A 265 15.84 26.74 10.78
C THR A 265 15.85 25.42 11.56
N VAL A 266 15.19 24.36 11.08
CA VAL A 266 15.07 23.05 11.75
C VAL A 266 16.06 22.00 11.21
N LEU A 267 16.99 22.40 10.34
CA LEU A 267 17.84 21.48 9.57
C LEU A 267 19.01 20.91 10.38
N HIS A 268 19.18 19.59 10.31
CA HIS A 268 20.25 18.88 11.02
C HIS A 268 21.60 18.87 10.28
N ASN A 269 21.66 19.30 9.01
CA ASN A 269 22.89 19.30 8.21
C ASN A 269 22.90 20.35 7.06
N PRO A 270 23.41 21.57 7.31
CA PRO A 270 23.42 22.66 6.32
C PRO A 270 24.27 22.40 5.07
N ASP A 271 25.42 21.74 5.20
CA ASP A 271 26.34 21.49 4.08
C ASP A 271 25.78 20.49 3.06
N PHE A 272 25.02 19.50 3.52
CA PHE A 272 24.34 18.55 2.65
C PHE A 272 23.27 19.25 1.79
N ILE A 273 22.50 20.15 2.40
CA ILE A 273 21.43 20.88 1.71
C ILE A 273 22.01 21.86 0.70
N LYS A 274 23.10 22.55 1.05
CA LYS A 274 23.84 23.39 0.11
C LYS A 274 24.28 22.58 -1.12
N ASN A 275 24.77 21.36 -0.94
CA ASN A 275 25.20 20.50 -2.05
C ASN A 275 24.05 19.94 -2.90
N ILE A 276 22.88 19.63 -2.34
CA ILE A 276 21.70 19.24 -3.12
C ILE A 276 21.18 20.42 -3.93
N LEU A 277 20.95 21.56 -3.27
CA LEU A 277 20.42 22.76 -3.91
C LEU A 277 21.37 23.28 -5.00
N LEU A 278 22.69 23.30 -4.75
CA LEU A 278 23.68 23.68 -5.76
C LEU A 278 23.64 22.77 -6.99
N LYS A 279 23.56 21.45 -6.82
CA LYS A 279 23.50 20.51 -7.95
C LYS A 279 22.24 20.68 -8.79
N ASP A 280 21.08 20.89 -8.15
CA ASP A 280 19.82 21.10 -8.88
C ASP A 280 19.78 22.48 -9.55
N ILE A 281 20.34 23.52 -8.93
CA ILE A 281 20.50 24.85 -9.56
C ILE A 281 21.44 24.76 -10.77
N GLU A 282 22.60 24.13 -10.63
CA GLU A 282 23.57 23.95 -11.72
C GLU A 282 22.97 23.14 -12.89
N ALA A 283 22.18 22.10 -12.60
CA ALA A 283 21.48 21.31 -13.61
C ALA A 283 20.40 22.13 -14.33
N THR A 284 19.65 22.95 -13.59
CA THR A 284 18.59 23.81 -14.15
C THR A 284 19.20 24.90 -15.04
N VAL A 285 20.29 25.53 -14.61
CA VAL A 285 21.02 26.54 -15.39
C VAL A 285 21.65 25.94 -16.65
N LYS A 286 22.10 24.68 -16.61
CA LYS A 286 22.59 23.96 -17.80
C LYS A 286 21.50 23.62 -18.81
N ASN A 287 20.29 23.32 -18.36
CA ASN A 287 19.16 23.00 -19.24
C ASN A 287 18.46 24.24 -19.83
N GLN A 288 18.85 25.45 -19.41
CA GLN A 288 18.36 26.73 -19.93
C GLN A 288 19.35 27.42 -20.89
N LYS A 289 20.48 26.77 -21.22
CA LYS A 289 21.44 27.20 -22.25
C LYS A 289 21.37 26.25 -23.44
#